data_AF-A0A556P6P7-F1
#
_entry.id   AF-A0A556P6P7-F1
#
_cell.length_a   1.000
_cell.length_b   1.000
_cell.length_c   1.000
_cell.angle_alpha   90.00
_cell.angle_beta   90.00
_cell.angle_gamma   90.00
#
_symmetry.space_group_name_H-M   'P 1'
#
loop_
_entity.id
_entity.type
_entity.pdbx_description
1 polymer ?
#
loop_
_entity_poly.entity_id
_entity_poly.type
_entity_poly.pdbx_seq_one_letter_code
_entity_poly.pdbx_strand_id
1 'polypeptide(L)'
;MTFLHYAIVFIIILIFTGILRFLQLQNQIWVELYVFVFAPLMVLSLLCLLLVFIQIKAAVFLEIGRFLFIYSILGVILGYCWQLIIKRH
;
A
#
# COMPACT_ATOMS: atom_id res chain seq x y z
N MET A 1 -0.40 10.31 -17.22
CA MET A 1 -0.32 8.95 -16.66
C MET A 1 -1.70 8.59 -16.13
N THR A 2 -2.44 7.75 -16.85
CA THR A 2 -3.86 7.44 -16.56
C THR A 2 -4.02 6.59 -15.29
N PHE A 3 -5.19 6.67 -14.65
CA PHE A 3 -5.61 5.83 -13.51
C PHE A 3 -5.22 4.34 -13.66
N LEU A 4 -5.31 3.82 -14.88
CA LEU A 4 -4.94 2.46 -15.26
C LEU A 4 -3.47 2.14 -14.95
N HIS A 5 -2.56 3.09 -15.11
CA HIS A 5 -1.14 2.89 -14.78
C HIS A 5 -0.94 2.69 -13.27
N TYR A 6 -1.59 3.50 -12.44
CA TYR A 6 -1.51 3.38 -10.99
C TYR A 6 -2.14 2.08 -10.47
N ALA A 7 -3.25 1.64 -11.09
CA ALA A 7 -3.89 0.37 -10.77
C ALA A 7 -2.99 -0.84 -11.11
N ILE A 8 -2.32 -0.81 -12.26
CA ILE A 8 -1.37 -1.88 -12.65
C ILE A 8 -0.21 -1.95 -11.65
N VAL A 9 0.38 -0.80 -11.30
CA VAL A 9 1.48 -0.76 -10.32
C VAL A 9 1.02 -1.29 -8.97
N PHE A 10 -0.18 -0.94 -8.52
CA PHE A 10 -0.75 -1.47 -7.28
C PHE A 10 -0.89 -3.01 -7.33
N ILE A 11 -1.43 -3.57 -8.41
CA ILE A 11 -1.57 -5.03 -8.58
C ILE A 11 -0.20 -5.72 -8.54
N ILE A 12 0.81 -5.16 -9.23
CA ILE A 12 2.17 -5.68 -9.23
C ILE A 12 2.72 -5.71 -7.80
N ILE A 13 2.63 -4.59 -7.07
CA ILE A 13 3.10 -4.50 -5.67
C ILE A 13 2.39 -5.53 -4.80
N LEU A 14 1.08 -5.71 -4.99
CA LEU A 14 0.26 -6.64 -4.21
C LEU A 14 0.68 -8.10 -4.45
N ILE A 15 0.94 -8.48 -5.72
CA ILE A 15 1.45 -9.80 -6.08
C ILE A 15 2.84 -10.03 -5.48
N PHE A 16 3.78 -9.09 -5.64
CA PHE A 16 5.13 -9.22 -5.07
C PHE A 16 5.11 -9.32 -3.55
N THR A 17 4.28 -8.52 -2.88
CA THR A 17 4.11 -8.57 -1.42
C THR A 17 3.56 -9.93 -0.99
N GLY A 18 2.61 -10.49 -1.75
CA GLY A 18 2.07 -11.84 -1.52
C GLY A 18 3.13 -12.93 -1.68
N ILE A 19 3.92 -12.90 -2.76
CA ILE A 19 5.00 -13.87 -3.02
C ILE A 19 6.07 -13.79 -1.93
N LEU A 20 6.52 -12.58 -1.57
CA LEU A 20 7.50 -12.39 -0.50
C LEU A 20 6.97 -12.88 0.85
N ARG A 21 5.68 -12.68 1.13
CA ARG A 21 5.05 -13.21 2.33
C ARG A 21 5.04 -14.73 2.36
N PHE A 22 4.75 -15.37 1.23
CA PHE A 22 4.81 -16.83 1.10
C PHE A 22 6.23 -17.36 1.39
N LEU A 23 7.27 -16.73 0.82
CA LEU A 23 8.67 -17.10 1.08
C LEU A 23 9.08 -16.86 2.54
N GLN A 24 8.59 -15.79 3.19
CA GLN A 24 8.86 -15.53 4.60
C GLN A 24 8.30 -16.61 5.52
N LEU A 25 7.09 -17.11 5.22
CA LEU A 25 6.47 -18.19 5.99
C LEU A 25 7.27 -19.48 5.89
N GLN A 26 7.76 -19.80 4.69
CA GLN A 26 8.64 -20.95 4.48
C GLN A 26 9.94 -20.83 5.29
N ASN A 27 10.47 -19.60 5.44
CA ASN A 27 11.70 -19.31 6.18
C ASN A 27 11.49 -18.96 7.66
N GLN A 28 10.27 -19.10 8.22
CA GLN A 28 9.91 -18.75 9.60
C GLN A 28 10.23 -17.29 9.99
N ILE A 29 10.16 -16.36 9.04
CA ILE A 29 10.41 -14.94 9.27
C ILE A 29 9.09 -14.25 9.65
N TRP A 30 9.03 -13.71 10.87
CA TRP A 30 7.82 -13.14 11.47
C TRP A 30 7.59 -11.64 11.17
N VAL A 31 8.10 -11.13 10.05
CA VAL A 31 8.02 -9.69 9.72
C VAL A 31 6.69 -9.37 9.05
N GLU A 32 5.97 -8.34 9.49
CA GLU A 32 4.70 -7.92 8.86
C GLU A 32 4.93 -7.12 7.56
N LEU A 33 5.31 -7.81 6.48
CA LEU A 33 5.65 -7.21 5.18
C LEU A 33 4.63 -6.19 4.67
N TYR A 34 3.34 -6.48 4.83
CA TYR A 34 2.28 -5.60 4.36
C TYR A 34 2.34 -4.22 5.06
N VAL A 35 2.70 -4.16 6.34
CA VAL A 35 2.90 -2.89 7.04
C VAL A 35 4.11 -2.15 6.47
N PHE A 36 5.23 -2.85 6.23
CA PHE A 36 6.43 -2.24 5.67
C PHE A 36 6.24 -1.71 4.25
N VAL A 37 5.37 -2.33 3.45
CA VAL A 37 5.08 -1.90 2.08
C VAL A 37 4.03 -0.78 2.05
N PHE A 38 2.94 -0.93 2.80
CA PHE A 38 1.78 -0.03 2.71
C PHE A 38 1.79 1.14 3.72
N ALA A 39 2.54 1.06 4.83
CA ALA A 39 2.66 2.19 5.76
C ALA A 39 3.42 3.39 5.16
N PRO A 40 4.53 3.23 4.41
CA PRO A 40 5.17 4.35 3.72
C PRO A 40 4.23 5.04 2.71
N LEU A 41 3.39 4.27 2.01
CA LEU A 41 2.35 4.79 1.10
C LEU A 41 1.33 5.64 1.86
N MET A 42 0.92 5.22 3.05
CA MET A 42 0.02 5.96 3.94
C MET A 42 0.66 7.29 4.41
N VAL A 43 1.92 7.25 4.82
CA VAL A 43 2.67 8.45 5.25
C VAL A 43 2.83 9.42 4.09
N LEU A 44 3.17 8.92 2.89
CA LEU A 44 3.31 9.74 1.70
C LEU A 44 1.97 10.39 1.30
N SER A 45 0.86 9.64 1.41
CA SER A 45 -0.48 10.18 1.20
C SER A 45 -0.79 11.33 2.16
N LEU A 46 -0.51 11.17 3.45
CA LEU A 46 -0.70 12.22 4.44
C LEU A 46 0.15 13.46 4.15
N LEU A 47 1.41 13.28 3.73
CA LEU A 47 2.27 14.38 3.29
C LEU A 47 1.68 15.11 2.08
N CYS A 48 1.16 14.38 1.08
CA CYS A 48 0.48 15.00 -0.06
C CYS A 48 -0.75 15.80 0.37
N LEU A 49 -1.59 15.25 1.25
CA LEU A 49 -2.77 15.95 1.77
C LEU A 49 -2.39 17.21 2.59
N LEU A 50 -1.26 17.16 3.30
CA LEU A 50 -0.73 18.33 4.01
C LEU A 50 -0.27 19.42 3.02
N LEU A 51 0.41 19.05 1.93
CA LEU A 51 0.80 19.99 0.88
C LEU A 51 -0.40 20.64 0.17
N VAL A 52 -1.51 19.89 0.02
CA VAL A 52 -2.80 20.44 -0.46
C VAL A 52 -3.33 21.52 0.47
N PHE A 53 -3.25 21.30 1.79
CA PHE A 53 -3.71 22.27 2.79
C PHE A 53 -2.93 23.60 2.72
N ILE A 54 -1.63 23.54 2.40
CA ILE A 54 -0.76 24.72 2.20
C ILE A 54 -0.94 25.33 0.78
N GLN A 55 -1.89 24.82 -0.01
CA GLN A 55 -2.18 25.25 -1.39
C GLN A 55 -1.04 25.10 -2.40
N ILE A 56 0.02 24.35 -2.07
CA ILE A 56 1.13 24.11 -2.99
C ILE A 56 0.66 23.10 -4.04
N LYS A 57 0.50 23.52 -5.29
CA LYS A 57 0.03 22.66 -6.41
C LYS A 57 -1.13 21.73 -6.01
N ALA A 58 -2.12 22.29 -5.31
CA ALA A 58 -3.15 21.54 -4.59
C ALA A 58 -3.88 20.50 -5.46
N ALA A 59 -4.21 20.84 -6.71
CA ALA A 59 -4.89 19.92 -7.62
C ALA A 59 -4.10 18.61 -7.87
N VAL A 60 -2.78 18.72 -8.05
CA VAL A 60 -1.91 17.57 -8.34
C VAL A 60 -1.74 16.68 -7.11
N PHE A 61 -1.46 17.30 -5.95
CA PHE A 61 -1.23 16.54 -4.72
C PHE A 61 -2.52 15.96 -4.13
N LEU A 62 -3.68 16.55 -4.38
CA LEU A 62 -4.97 15.99 -3.98
C LEU A 62 -5.25 14.69 -4.74
N GLU A 63 -5.03 14.70 -6.06
CA GLU A 63 -5.26 13.52 -6.89
C GLU A 63 -4.31 12.38 -6.50
N ILE A 64 -3.01 12.66 -6.41
CA ILE A 64 -1.98 11.67 -6.02
C ILE A 64 -2.23 11.18 -4.58
N GLY A 65 -2.42 12.10 -3.64
CA GLY A 65 -2.61 11.79 -2.23
C GLY A 65 -3.83 10.90 -1.98
N ARG A 66 -4.94 11.17 -2.68
CA ARG A 66 -6.16 10.34 -2.61
C ARG A 66 -5.93 8.93 -3.12
N PHE A 67 -5.26 8.76 -4.26
CA PHE A 67 -4.98 7.42 -4.79
C PHE A 67 -4.04 6.63 -3.88
N LEU A 68 -2.97 7.27 -3.39
CA LEU A 68 -2.05 6.66 -2.43
C LEU A 68 -2.77 6.20 -1.16
N PHE A 69 -3.71 7.01 -0.66
CA PHE A 69 -4.52 6.69 0.52
C PHE A 69 -5.38 5.45 0.31
N ILE A 70 -6.07 5.37 -0.83
CA ILE A 70 -6.94 4.25 -1.17
C ILE A 70 -6.10 2.97 -1.27
N TYR A 71 -4.95 3.04 -1.94
CA TYR A 71 -4.05 1.90 -2.10
C TYR A 71 -3.41 1.45 -0.79
N SER A 72 -2.98 2.37 0.08
CA SER A 72 -2.42 2.01 1.38
C SER A 72 -3.47 1.30 2.25
N ILE A 73 -4.69 1.82 2.31
CA ILE A 73 -5.78 1.20 3.08
C ILE A 73 -6.12 -0.18 2.53
N LEU A 74 -6.32 -0.30 1.21
CA LEU A 74 -6.63 -1.59 0.59
C LEU A 74 -5.51 -2.60 0.82
N GLY A 75 -4.25 -2.18 0.67
CA GLY A 75 -3.09 -3.03 0.89
C GLY A 75 -2.98 -3.52 2.34
N VAL A 76 -3.23 -2.66 3.33
CA VAL A 76 -3.22 -3.03 4.75
C VAL A 76 -4.35 -4.02 5.05
N ILE A 77 -5.58 -3.75 4.59
CA ILE A 77 -6.74 -4.62 4.82
C ILE A 77 -6.49 -6.00 4.20
N LEU A 78 -6.09 -6.05 2.93
CA LEU A 78 -5.84 -7.31 2.22
C LEU A 78 -4.67 -8.08 2.85
N GLY A 79 -3.59 -7.39 3.23
CA GLY A 79 -2.45 -7.99 3.92
C GLY A 79 -2.83 -8.59 5.27
N TYR A 80 -3.69 -7.90 6.04
CA TYR A 80 -4.20 -8.40 7.31
C TYR A 80 -5.12 -9.61 7.13
N CYS A 81 -6.06 -9.55 6.18
CA CYS A 81 -6.93 -10.68 5.83
C CYS A 81 -6.11 -11.92 5.42
N TRP A 82 -5.08 -11.72 4.59
CA TRP A 82 -4.16 -12.78 4.17
C TRP A 82 -3.41 -13.38 5.36
N GLN A 83 -2.91 -12.55 6.28
CA GLN A 83 -2.26 -13.00 7.51
C GLN A 83 -3.19 -13.86 8.39
N LEU A 84 -4.47 -13.50 8.50
CA LEU A 84 -5.46 -14.29 9.24
C LEU A 84 -5.72 -15.65 8.59
N ILE A 85 -5.78 -15.71 7.25
CA ILE A 85 -5.99 -16.96 6.52
C ILE A 85 -4.82 -17.91 6.72
N ILE A 86 -3.58 -17.41 6.63
CA ILE A 86 -2.39 -18.22 6.81
C ILE A 86 -2.25 -18.72 8.25
N LYS A 87 -2.46 -17.88 9.27
CA LYS A 87 -2.33 -18.32 10.67
C LYS A 87 -3.34 -19.42 11.06
N ARG A 88 -4.39 -19.63 10.27
CA ARG A 88 -5.35 -20.73 10.48
C ARG A 88 -4.89 -22.08 9.90
N HIS A 89 -3.89 -22.10 9.02
CA HIS A 89 -3.33 -23.30 8.39
C HIS A 89 -1.91 -23.59 8.88
#